data_AF-A0A7V2JNI6-F1
#
_entry.id   AF-A0A7V2JNI6-F1
#
_cell.length_a   1.000
_cell.length_b   1.000
_cell.length_c   1.000
_cell.angle_alpha   90.00
_cell.angle_beta   90.00
_cell.angle_gamma   90.00
#
_symmetry.space_group_name_H-M   'P 1'
#
loop_
_entity.id
_entity.type
_entity.pdbx_description
1 polymer ?
#
loop_
_entity_poly.entity_id
_entity_poly.type
_entity_poly.pdbx_seq_one_letter_code
_entity_poly.pdbx_strand_id
1 'polypeptide(L)'
;MSKLKIPFREFLPKKLWQILLLGVAGLFVTGVIIVAIISVILLPTLPAIDKIVDPRLKVPMRVYTADGTLIAEFGDEKRIPVKTDGVPKHLI
;
A
#
# COMPACT_ATOMS: atom_id res chain seq x y z
N MET A 1 -33.51 -7.04 46.97
CA MET A 1 -33.55 -7.41 45.52
C MET A 1 -34.23 -6.27 44.76
N SER A 2 -33.49 -5.18 44.52
CA SER A 2 -34.01 -3.95 43.92
C SER A 2 -34.00 -4.05 42.40
N LYS A 3 -35.17 -3.90 41.77
CA LYS A 3 -35.32 -3.93 40.32
C LYS A 3 -34.63 -2.70 39.70
N LEU A 4 -33.57 -2.94 38.93
CA LEU A 4 -32.92 -1.94 38.10
C LEU A 4 -33.86 -1.60 36.92
N LYS A 5 -34.71 -0.59 37.09
CA LYS A 5 -35.50 -0.01 35.99
C LYS A 5 -34.61 0.98 35.24
N ILE A 6 -33.94 0.53 34.19
CA ILE A 6 -33.26 1.40 33.24
C ILE A 6 -34.31 1.96 32.27
N PRO A 7 -34.55 3.28 32.21
CA PRO A 7 -35.55 3.87 31.31
C PRO A 7 -34.97 4.02 29.90
N PHE A 8 -34.75 2.90 29.18
CA PHE A 8 -34.20 2.95 27.82
C PHE A 8 -35.17 3.54 26.77
N ARG A 9 -36.49 3.46 27.01
CA ARG A 9 -37.53 3.90 26.05
C ARG A 9 -37.71 5.41 25.94
N GLU A 10 -37.17 6.22 26.86
CA GLU A 10 -37.32 7.68 26.83
C GLU A 10 -36.35 8.36 25.85
N PHE A 11 -35.26 7.69 25.48
CA PHE A 11 -34.26 8.20 24.54
C PHE A 11 -34.56 7.85 23.07
N LEU A 12 -35.68 7.16 22.79
CA LEU A 12 -36.04 6.84 21.40
C LEU A 12 -36.57 8.10 20.69
N PRO A 13 -35.95 8.51 19.57
CA PRO A 13 -36.47 9.61 18.78
C PRO A 13 -37.89 9.32 18.29
N LYS A 14 -38.83 10.22 18.61
CA LYS A 14 -40.23 10.08 18.19
C LYS A 14 -40.45 10.44 16.72
N LYS A 15 -39.53 11.20 16.12
CA LYS A 15 -39.62 11.68 14.73
C LYS A 15 -38.81 10.78 13.80
N LEU A 16 -39.41 10.37 12.69
CA LEU A 16 -38.80 9.46 11.69
C LEU A 16 -37.44 9.95 11.17
N TRP A 17 -37.27 11.26 11.00
CA TRP A 17 -36.03 11.84 10.48
C TRP A 17 -34.84 11.73 11.46
N GLN A 18 -35.10 11.74 12.76
CA GLN A 18 -34.07 11.52 13.78
C GLN A 18 -33.57 10.07 13.77
N ILE A 19 -34.46 9.11 13.50
CA ILE A 19 -34.09 7.69 13.30
C ILE A 19 -33.20 7.56 12.06
N LEU A 20 -33.55 8.23 10.97
CA LEU A 20 -32.76 8.22 9.74
C LEU A 20 -31.37 8.83 9.95
N LEU A 21 -31.29 9.97 10.65
CA LEU A 21 -30.01 10.59 11.01
C LEU A 21 -29.13 9.68 11.87
N LEU A 22 -29.71 9.02 12.88
CA LEU A 22 -28.97 8.06 13.71
C LEU A 22 -28.51 6.83 12.91
N GLY A 23 -29.34 6.35 11.97
CA GLY A 23 -28.96 5.26 11.07
C GLY A 23 -27.76 5.61 10.19
N VAL A 24 -27.79 6.80 9.57
CA VAL A 24 -26.67 7.30 8.75
C VAL A 24 -25.40 7.50 9.58
N ALA A 25 -25.53 8.09 10.78
CA ALA A 25 -24.41 8.27 11.69
C ALA A 25 -23.80 6.93 12.14
N GLY A 26 -24.63 5.94 12.46
CA GLY A 26 -24.17 4.59 12.80
C GLY A 26 -23.44 3.90 11.65
N LEU A 27 -23.96 4.05 10.42
CA LEU A 27 -23.34 3.48 9.23
C LEU A 27 -21.99 4.14 8.93
N PHE A 28 -21.89 5.46 9.10
CA PHE A 28 -20.64 6.21 8.97
C PHE A 28 -19.59 5.74 9.99
N VAL A 29 -19.96 5.66 11.28
CA VAL A 29 -19.05 5.19 12.34
C VAL A 29 -18.58 3.77 12.07
N THR A 30 -19.48 2.89 11.62
CA THR A 30 -19.13 1.51 11.25
C THR A 30 -18.14 1.49 10.08
N GLY A 31 -18.36 2.31 9.05
CA GLY A 31 -17.43 2.45 7.93
C GLY A 31 -16.04 2.91 8.36
N VAL A 32 -15.95 3.91 9.23
CA VAL A 32 -14.67 4.39 9.79
C VAL A 32 -13.97 3.29 10.57
N ILE A 33 -14.69 2.53 11.41
CA ILE A 33 -14.12 1.42 12.17
C ILE A 33 -13.55 0.34 11.24
N ILE A 34 -14.27 -0.01 10.17
CA ILE A 34 -13.79 -1.00 9.19
C ILE A 34 -12.47 -0.54 8.55
N VAL A 35 -12.43 0.72 8.07
CA VAL A 35 -11.21 1.28 7.45
C VAL A 35 -10.05 1.33 8.44
N ALA A 36 -10.31 1.69 9.70
CA ALA A 36 -9.29 1.72 10.73
C ALA A 36 -8.71 0.33 11.00
N ILE A 37 -9.55 -0.70 11.12
CA ILE A 37 -9.13 -2.10 11.30
C ILE A 37 -8.27 -2.55 10.12
N ILE A 38 -8.72 -2.32 8.88
CA ILE A 38 -7.96 -2.66 7.67
C ILE A 38 -6.60 -1.98 7.69
N SER A 39 -6.55 -0.69 8.03
CA SER A 39 -5.32 0.09 8.05
C SER A 39 -4.33 -0.46 9.08
N VAL A 40 -4.78 -0.76 10.30
CA VAL A 40 -3.92 -1.32 11.37
C VAL A 40 -3.35 -2.68 10.98
N ILE A 41 -4.07 -3.49 10.22
CA ILE A 41 -3.60 -4.80 9.76
C ILE A 41 -2.68 -4.68 8.53
N LEU A 42 -3.06 -3.85 7.55
CA LEU A 42 -2.39 -3.81 6.25
C LEU A 42 -1.14 -2.93 6.26
N LEU A 43 -1.18 -1.74 6.87
CA LEU A 43 -0.05 -0.80 6.93
C LEU A 43 1.26 -1.44 7.45
N PRO A 44 1.29 -2.23 8.55
CA PRO A 44 2.53 -2.84 9.02
C PRO A 44 3.03 -3.99 8.11
N THR A 45 2.18 -4.55 7.25
CA THR A 45 2.58 -5.60 6.29
C THR A 45 3.16 -5.03 5.00
N LEU A 46 3.00 -3.73 4.76
CA LEU A 46 3.59 -3.06 3.61
C LEU A 46 5.11 -2.91 3.82
N PRO A 47 5.93 -3.40 2.86
CA PRO A 47 7.37 -3.19 2.94
C PRO A 47 7.70 -1.69 2.83
N ALA A 48 8.77 -1.28 3.52
CA ALA A 48 9.28 0.08 3.41
C ALA A 48 9.64 0.41 1.95
N ILE A 49 9.26 1.62 1.51
CA ILE A 49 9.47 2.14 0.15
C ILE A 49 10.96 2.17 -0.22
N ASP A 50 11.84 2.16 0.78
CA ASP A 50 13.30 2.17 0.64
C ASP A 50 13.84 1.03 -0.24
N LYS A 51 13.12 -0.10 -0.36
CA LYS A 51 13.52 -1.21 -1.24
C LYS A 51 13.11 -1.04 -2.71
N ILE A 52 12.23 -0.09 -3.00
CA ILE A 52 11.72 0.19 -4.36
C ILE A 52 12.56 1.29 -5.04
N VAL A 53 13.24 2.13 -4.26
CA VAL A 53 14.01 3.27 -4.78
C VAL A 53 15.35 2.84 -5.38
N ASP A 54 15.96 1.75 -4.89
CA ASP A 54 17.24 1.26 -5.40
C ASP A 54 17.14 -0.21 -5.85
N PRO A 55 16.36 -0.49 -6.92
CA PRO A 55 16.35 -1.82 -7.51
C PRO A 55 17.74 -2.07 -8.08
N ARG A 56 18.55 -2.86 -7.37
CA ARG A 56 19.83 -3.37 -7.90
C ARG A 56 19.53 -4.19 -9.15
N LEU A 57 19.67 -3.55 -10.31
CA LEU A 57 19.51 -4.21 -11.60
C LEU A 57 20.51 -5.35 -11.67
N LYS A 58 20.03 -6.55 -12.01
CA LYS A 58 20.90 -7.69 -12.25
C LYS A 58 21.77 -7.39 -13.47
N VAL A 59 23.07 -7.18 -13.25
CA VAL A 59 24.04 -6.97 -14.33
C VAL A 59 24.82 -8.26 -14.58
N PRO A 60 25.04 -8.64 -15.85
CA PRO A 60 25.82 -9.82 -16.16
C PRO A 60 27.27 -9.63 -15.73
N MET A 61 27.92 -10.72 -15.33
CA MET A 61 29.35 -10.77 -15.09
C MET A 61 30.09 -10.70 -16.43
N ARG A 62 31.12 -9.86 -16.53
CA ARG A 62 31.94 -9.70 -17.73
C ARG A 62 33.36 -10.18 -17.47
N VAL A 63 33.90 -10.98 -18.38
CA VAL A 63 35.28 -11.49 -18.32
C VAL A 63 36.11 -10.81 -19.40
N TYR A 64 37.24 -10.23 -19.03
CA TYR A 64 38.13 -9.48 -19.92
C TYR A 64 39.51 -10.16 -20.03
N THR A 65 40.20 -9.96 -21.14
CA THR A 65 41.62 -10.29 -21.30
C THR A 65 42.51 -9.31 -20.52
N ALA A 66 43.81 -9.61 -20.38
CA ALA A 66 44.76 -8.71 -19.74
C ALA A 66 44.93 -7.35 -20.46
N ASP A 67 44.68 -7.32 -21.77
CA ASP A 67 44.64 -6.13 -22.61
C ASP A 67 43.27 -5.39 -22.58
N GLY A 68 42.28 -5.89 -21.83
CA GLY A 68 40.99 -5.23 -21.62
C GLY A 68 39.90 -5.57 -22.64
N THR A 69 40.12 -6.59 -23.48
CA THR A 69 39.13 -7.06 -24.47
C THR A 69 38.08 -7.97 -23.82
N LEU A 70 36.78 -7.73 -24.05
CA LEU A 70 35.70 -8.55 -23.51
C LEU A 70 35.66 -9.94 -24.18
N ILE A 71 35.74 -11.00 -23.38
CA ILE A 71 35.79 -12.40 -23.85
C ILE A 71 34.42 -13.08 -23.69
N ALA A 72 33.74 -12.84 -22.57
CA ALA A 72 32.50 -13.52 -22.24
C ALA A 72 31.62 -12.70 -21.29
N GLU A 73 30.31 -12.91 -21.37
CA GLU A 73 29.31 -12.39 -20.43
C GLU A 73 28.47 -13.54 -19.85
N PHE A 74 28.28 -13.56 -18.53
CA PHE A 74 27.53 -14.59 -17.82
C PHE A 74 26.42 -13.98 -16.96
N GLY A 75 25.20 -14.49 -17.14
CA GLY A 75 24.01 -14.09 -16.38
C GLY A 75 22.74 -14.40 -17.16
N ASP A 76 21.70 -14.89 -16.48
CA ASP A 76 20.42 -15.24 -17.11
C ASP A 76 19.74 -14.05 -17.81
N GLU A 77 20.07 -12.83 -17.39
CA GLU A 77 19.48 -11.62 -17.91
C GLU A 77 20.56 -10.60 -18.29
N LYS A 78 20.49 -10.12 -19.54
CA LYS A 78 21.40 -9.10 -20.08
C LYS A 78 20.78 -7.70 -19.89
N ARG A 79 20.80 -7.17 -18.67
CA ARG A 79 20.38 -5.78 -18.42
C ARG A 79 21.58 -4.83 -18.45
N ILE A 80 21.43 -3.73 -19.18
CA ILE A 80 22.38 -2.61 -19.20
C ILE A 80 21.61 -1.39 -18.67
N PRO A 81 21.85 -0.95 -17.42
CA PRO A 81 21.20 0.22 -16.85
C PRO A 81 21.56 1.48 -17.65
N VAL A 82 20.55 2.22 -18.11
CA VAL A 82 20.73 3.54 -18.71
C VAL A 82 19.76 4.50 -18.01
N LYS A 83 20.23 5.70 -17.67
CA LYS A 83 19.35 6.75 -17.12
C LYS A 83 18.35 7.19 -18.19
N THR A 84 17.14 7.59 -17.81
CA THR A 84 16.09 8.03 -18.74
C THR A 84 16.58 9.16 -19.66
N ASP A 85 17.36 10.08 -19.12
CA ASP A 85 18.03 11.20 -19.79
C ASP A 85 19.15 10.79 -20.77
N GLY A 86 19.65 9.55 -20.66
CA GLY A 86 20.60 8.95 -21.60
C GLY A 86 19.95 8.18 -22.75
N VAL A 87 18.62 8.02 -22.76
CA VAL A 87 17.91 7.32 -23.84
C VAL A 87 17.68 8.29 -25.00
N PRO A 88 18.05 7.94 -26.24
CA PRO A 88 17.76 8.76 -27.41
C PRO A 88 16.25 9.04 -27.54
N LYS A 89 15.86 10.30 -27.70
CA LYS A 89 14.45 10.74 -27.75
C LYS A 89 13.59 10.07 -28.82
N HIS A 90 14.20 9.47 -29.84
CA HIS A 90 13.49 8.77 -30.91
C HIS A 90 13.15 7.31 -30.56
N LEU A 91 13.63 6.80 -29.42
CA LEU A 91 13.40 5.43 -28.94
C LEU A 91 12.44 5.39 -27.75
N ILE A 92 11.86 6.52 -27.36
CA ILE A 92 10.93 6.68 -26.24
C ILE A 92 9.51 6.78 -26.79
#